data_AF-A0A5N6ZLT1-F1
#
_entry.id   AF-A0A5N6ZLT1-F1
#
_cell.length_a   1.000
_cell.length_b   1.000
_cell.length_c   1.000
_cell.angle_alpha   90.00
_cell.angle_beta   90.00
_cell.angle_gamma   90.00
#
_symmetry.space_group_name_H-M   'P 1'
#
loop_
_entity.id
_entity.type
_entity.pdbx_description
1 polymer ?
#
loop_
_entity_poly.entity_id
_entity_poly.type
_entity_poly.pdbx_seq_one_letter_code
_entity_poly.pdbx_strand_id
1 'polypeptide(L)'
;MARLQLQRWSSSVLSPRARTGGRLQQHLYYNLRRQSTVSPAPQAENEPLFEEQSLNSSTHIPQSSHFKYLLPSPPVEAARESAKLAALHARLYLPSRLPLETLARSLVDASADSNPNFNNEALASLGHDLLSHYTSEHLVCTYPRLPLTVIFAAMYAYVGPKTLAAMAKEWGVEMAAVPGGEVDPGLLQFKRVLPGTDVNAEPVTGTERPNEHRKSWRKSMTSRVVYDNEYGDPVRASGESAAAESQNTQGVTAEHANATFVRAVMGAIYLHAGRPAAKRFFEQHFLSRHLNISDLFNFSQPARDLSRLCARENFEPPVAKIISETGRKSRHPVFVVGIFSGQDKLGEGAGASLLEARSRAAVAALKGWYLYSPLNVRVPSSMEEEGAAPWKPVHVDLGEVIV
;
A
#
# COMPACT_ATOMS: atom_id res chain seq x y z
N MET A 1 23.58 55.62 21.10
CA MET A 1 22.40 54.82 20.74
C MET A 1 21.56 55.65 19.79
N ALA A 2 21.59 55.33 18.49
CA ALA A 2 20.86 56.06 17.46
C ALA A 2 19.89 55.10 16.78
N ARG A 3 18.59 55.44 16.83
CA ARG A 3 17.54 54.80 16.05
C ARG A 3 17.62 55.28 14.61
N LEU A 4 17.55 54.37 13.65
CA LEU A 4 17.24 54.66 12.26
C LEU A 4 16.16 53.69 11.78
N GLN A 5 15.01 54.26 11.42
CA GLN A 5 13.97 53.64 10.59
C GLN A 5 14.37 53.68 9.11
N LEU A 6 13.57 52.98 8.29
CA LEU A 6 13.32 53.05 6.82
C LEU A 6 13.51 51.63 6.22
N GLN A 7 12.68 51.08 5.33
CA GLN A 7 11.63 51.67 4.49
C GLN A 7 10.63 50.59 4.05
N ARG A 8 9.34 50.91 4.13
CA ARG A 8 8.25 50.28 3.37
C ARG A 8 8.39 50.74 1.92
N TRP A 9 8.45 49.83 0.97
CA TRP A 9 8.26 50.18 -0.45
C TRP A 9 6.87 49.75 -0.91
N SER A 10 6.23 50.72 -1.56
CA SER A 10 4.87 50.76 -2.03
C SER A 10 4.70 50.11 -3.40
N SER A 11 3.47 49.66 -3.60
CA SER A 11 2.75 49.43 -4.86
C SER A 11 3.06 50.38 -6.03
N SER A 12 3.15 49.81 -7.24
CA SER A 12 2.49 50.36 -8.43
C SER A 12 2.37 49.29 -9.53
N VAL A 13 1.16 48.83 -9.85
CA VAL A 13 0.34 49.17 -11.04
C VAL A 13 0.78 48.45 -12.32
N LEU A 14 -0.04 47.49 -12.78
CA LEU A 14 -0.44 47.36 -14.18
C LEU A 14 -1.87 46.75 -14.27
N SER A 15 -2.75 47.47 -14.94
CA SER A 15 -4.05 47.05 -15.49
C SER A 15 -4.28 47.90 -16.76
N PRO A 16 -5.32 47.70 -17.59
CA PRO A 16 -5.91 46.49 -18.15
C PRO A 16 -6.04 46.59 -19.70
N ARG A 17 -6.72 45.60 -20.32
CA ARG A 17 -7.60 45.71 -21.53
C ARG A 17 -7.10 45.04 -22.82
N ALA A 18 -7.78 43.97 -23.22
CA ALA A 18 -8.42 43.83 -24.54
C ALA A 18 -9.43 42.66 -24.53
N ARG A 19 -10.67 42.94 -24.95
CA ARG A 19 -11.73 41.98 -25.30
C ARG A 19 -11.91 42.00 -26.82
N THR A 20 -12.20 40.83 -27.40
CA THR A 20 -13.18 40.56 -28.48
C THR A 20 -13.57 39.07 -28.29
N GLY A 21 -14.82 38.68 -28.02
CA GLY A 21 -15.96 38.55 -28.93
C GLY A 21 -15.76 37.33 -29.86
N GLY A 22 -16.56 36.27 -29.94
CA GLY A 22 -17.88 35.87 -29.44
C GLY A 22 -18.32 34.60 -30.22
N ARG A 23 -19.51 34.05 -29.87
CA ARG A 23 -20.23 32.86 -30.40
C ARG A 23 -19.91 31.54 -29.66
N LEU A 24 -20.72 31.10 -28.70
CA LEU A 24 -22.08 30.52 -28.79
C LEU A 24 -22.16 29.26 -29.66
N GLN A 25 -22.16 28.10 -28.99
CA GLN A 25 -23.09 27.02 -29.32
C GLN A 25 -23.36 26.17 -28.06
N GLN A 26 -24.59 26.30 -27.58
CA GLN A 26 -25.20 25.50 -26.54
C GLN A 26 -25.58 24.14 -27.14
N HIS A 27 -25.06 23.05 -26.61
CA HIS A 27 -25.65 21.73 -26.84
C HIS A 27 -26.48 21.32 -25.62
N LEU A 28 -27.77 21.63 -25.75
CA LEU A 28 -28.86 21.11 -24.94
C LEU A 28 -29.00 19.61 -25.23
N TYR A 29 -28.65 18.76 -24.28
CA TYR A 29 -29.11 17.37 -24.28
C TYR A 29 -30.34 17.27 -23.39
N TYR A 30 -31.48 17.11 -24.08
CA TYR A 30 -32.80 16.89 -23.51
C TYR A 30 -32.83 15.59 -22.69
N ASN A 31 -33.34 15.70 -21.46
CA ASN A 31 -33.84 14.59 -20.67
C ASN A 31 -35.04 13.95 -21.38
N LEU A 32 -34.92 12.70 -21.82
CA LEU A 32 -36.08 11.88 -22.20
C LEU A 32 -36.52 11.01 -21.02
N ARG A 33 -37.47 11.57 -20.27
CA ARG A 33 -38.32 10.85 -19.31
C ARG A 33 -39.27 9.95 -20.11
N ARG A 34 -39.10 8.63 -20.07
CA ARG A 34 -40.10 7.69 -20.60
C ARG A 34 -41.15 7.41 -19.53
N GLN A 35 -42.31 8.03 -19.67
CA GLN A 35 -43.55 7.61 -19.01
C GLN A 35 -44.30 6.73 -20.00
N SER A 36 -44.61 5.50 -19.61
CA SER A 36 -45.53 4.62 -20.34
C SER A 36 -46.97 4.92 -19.95
N THR A 37 -47.79 5.16 -20.96
CA THR A 37 -49.23 5.34 -20.88
C THR A 37 -49.98 3.99 -20.85
N VAL A 38 -50.99 3.97 -19.99
CA VAL A 38 -52.15 3.10 -19.82
C VAL A 38 -52.72 2.45 -21.10
N SER A 39 -53.18 1.18 -20.98
CA SER A 39 -54.55 0.66 -21.31
C SER A 39 -54.55 -0.89 -21.36
N PRO A 40 -55.71 -1.60 -21.34
CA PRO A 40 -56.80 -1.62 -20.37
C PRO A 40 -57.07 -3.05 -19.82
N ALA A 41 -57.95 -3.15 -18.81
CA ALA A 41 -58.45 -4.41 -18.26
C ALA A 41 -59.51 -5.08 -19.15
N PRO A 42 -59.69 -6.41 -19.05
CA PRO A 42 -60.98 -7.04 -19.22
C PRO A 42 -61.54 -7.52 -17.88
N GLN A 43 -62.76 -7.10 -17.58
CA GLN A 43 -63.65 -7.79 -16.64
C GLN A 43 -64.18 -9.05 -17.32
N ALA A 44 -64.20 -10.17 -16.59
CA ALA A 44 -65.18 -11.22 -16.80
C ALA A 44 -65.35 -11.95 -15.46
N GLU A 45 -66.48 -11.67 -14.83
CA GLU A 45 -67.08 -12.51 -13.79
C GLU A 45 -67.39 -13.89 -14.38
N ASN A 46 -67.11 -14.95 -13.61
CA ASN A 46 -68.05 -16.06 -13.33
C ASN A 46 -67.32 -17.17 -12.56
N GLU A 47 -67.69 -17.29 -11.28
CA GLU A 47 -67.70 -18.54 -10.49
C GLU A 47 -68.30 -19.70 -11.31
N PRO A 48 -67.83 -20.95 -11.15
CA PRO A 48 -68.38 -21.75 -10.06
C PRO A 48 -67.47 -22.81 -9.41
N LEU A 49 -67.81 -23.03 -8.13
CA LEU A 49 -67.98 -24.32 -7.43
C LEU A 49 -66.75 -25.09 -6.94
N PHE A 50 -66.71 -25.18 -5.60
CA PHE A 50 -66.03 -26.15 -4.77
C PHE A 50 -66.10 -27.59 -5.31
N GLU A 51 -64.95 -28.24 -5.40
CA GLU A 51 -64.83 -29.68 -5.20
C GLU A 51 -63.60 -29.97 -4.32
N GLU A 52 -63.87 -30.69 -3.24
CA GLU A 52 -63.00 -31.03 -2.12
C GLU A 52 -62.22 -32.30 -2.49
N GLN A 53 -60.88 -32.26 -2.57
CA GLN A 53 -60.05 -33.47 -2.41
C GLN A 53 -58.54 -33.25 -2.20
N SER A 54 -58.09 -33.80 -1.06
CA SER A 54 -56.75 -34.31 -0.71
C SER A 54 -55.57 -33.33 -0.58
N LEU A 55 -55.22 -33.07 0.68
CA LEU A 55 -53.95 -32.51 1.13
C LEU A 55 -52.80 -33.47 0.79
N ASN A 56 -52.05 -33.16 -0.27
CA ASN A 56 -50.69 -33.67 -0.43
C ASN A 56 -49.73 -32.57 0.04
N SER A 57 -49.03 -32.84 1.15
CA SER A 57 -47.99 -31.98 1.70
C SER A 57 -46.81 -31.89 0.75
N SER A 58 -46.86 -30.92 -0.18
CA SER A 58 -45.68 -30.44 -0.87
C SER A 58 -44.96 -29.46 0.04
N THR A 59 -43.75 -29.82 0.45
CA THR A 59 -42.82 -28.94 1.17
C THR A 59 -42.55 -27.71 0.31
N HIS A 60 -43.25 -26.61 0.59
CA HIS A 60 -43.03 -25.33 -0.08
C HIS A 60 -41.65 -24.80 0.35
N ILE A 61 -40.61 -25.07 -0.45
CA ILE A 61 -39.32 -24.37 -0.34
C ILE A 61 -39.62 -22.90 -0.69
N PRO A 62 -39.31 -21.92 0.18
CA PRO A 62 -39.59 -20.52 -0.14
C PRO A 62 -38.74 -20.10 -1.34
N GLN A 63 -39.39 -19.59 -2.40
CA GLN A 63 -38.77 -19.19 -3.68
C GLN A 63 -37.62 -18.16 -3.52
N SER A 64 -37.50 -17.51 -2.35
CA SER A 64 -36.42 -16.60 -2.00
C SER A 64 -35.05 -17.27 -1.81
N SER A 65 -35.00 -18.58 -1.52
CA SER A 65 -33.72 -19.29 -1.32
C SER A 65 -32.95 -19.43 -2.63
N HIS A 66 -33.63 -19.76 -3.74
CA HIS A 66 -33.00 -19.97 -5.05
C HIS A 66 -32.28 -18.73 -5.60
N PHE A 67 -32.76 -17.52 -5.31
CA PHE A 67 -32.12 -16.28 -5.77
C PHE A 67 -30.76 -16.02 -5.11
N LYS A 68 -30.55 -16.48 -3.87
CA LYS A 68 -29.27 -16.27 -3.16
C LYS A 68 -28.10 -17.00 -3.81
N TYR A 69 -28.35 -18.18 -4.38
CA TYR A 69 -27.33 -18.99 -5.06
C TYR A 69 -26.88 -18.42 -6.41
N LEU A 70 -27.66 -17.50 -7.00
CA LEU A 70 -27.36 -16.89 -8.29
C LEU A 70 -26.50 -15.62 -8.16
N LEU A 71 -26.42 -15.05 -6.96
CA LEU A 71 -25.65 -13.83 -6.72
C LEU A 71 -24.15 -14.14 -6.60
N PRO A 72 -23.28 -13.30 -7.17
CA PRO A 72 -21.82 -13.46 -7.07
C PRO A 72 -21.30 -13.26 -5.64
N SER A 73 -21.98 -12.41 -4.87
CA SER A 73 -21.64 -12.00 -3.51
C SER A 73 -22.92 -11.90 -2.65
N PRO A 74 -22.81 -11.99 -1.31
CA PRO A 74 -23.97 -11.94 -0.43
C PRO A 74 -24.66 -10.58 -0.46
N PRO A 75 -26.00 -10.54 -0.28
CA PRO A 75 -26.73 -9.28 -0.24
C PRO A 75 -26.28 -8.43 0.96
N VAL A 76 -26.30 -7.09 0.78
CA VAL A 76 -25.83 -6.12 1.78
C VAL A 76 -26.52 -6.28 3.13
N GLU A 77 -27.81 -6.64 3.14
CA GLU A 77 -28.60 -6.85 4.35
C GLU A 77 -28.07 -8.00 5.22
N ALA A 78 -27.50 -9.04 4.60
CA ALA A 78 -26.93 -10.19 5.31
C ALA A 78 -25.73 -9.80 6.18
N ALA A 79 -25.08 -8.67 5.91
CA ALA A 79 -23.96 -8.18 6.72
C ALA A 79 -24.35 -7.90 8.18
N ARG A 80 -25.61 -7.54 8.44
CA ARG A 80 -26.10 -7.23 9.79
C ARG A 80 -26.33 -8.49 10.64
N GLU A 81 -26.58 -9.62 9.98
CA GLU A 81 -26.87 -10.90 10.64
C GLU A 81 -25.58 -11.71 10.91
N SER A 82 -24.46 -11.31 10.30
CA SER A 82 -23.18 -12.03 10.43
C SER A 82 -22.50 -11.78 11.78
N ALA A 83 -22.40 -12.84 12.58
CA ALA A 83 -21.61 -12.84 13.80
C ALA A 83 -20.09 -12.70 13.51
N LYS A 84 -19.60 -13.21 12.38
CA LYS A 84 -18.19 -13.13 11.99
C LYS A 84 -17.76 -11.69 11.73
N LEU A 85 -18.59 -10.91 11.02
CA LEU A 85 -18.34 -9.49 10.79
C LEU A 85 -18.35 -8.68 12.08
N ALA A 86 -19.35 -8.90 12.94
CA ALA A 86 -19.42 -8.23 14.23
C ALA A 86 -18.18 -8.53 15.09
N ALA A 87 -17.72 -9.79 15.10
CA ALA A 87 -16.52 -10.19 15.80
C ALA A 87 -15.24 -9.56 15.21
N LEU A 88 -15.12 -9.51 13.88
CA LEU A 88 -14.00 -8.86 13.19
C LEU A 88 -13.95 -7.35 13.50
N HIS A 89 -15.09 -6.68 13.43
CA HIS A 89 -15.23 -5.25 13.71
C HIS A 89 -14.77 -4.92 15.14
N ALA A 90 -15.24 -5.69 16.12
CA ALA A 90 -14.86 -5.53 17.52
C ALA A 90 -13.38 -5.87 17.77
N ARG A 91 -12.85 -6.94 17.15
CA ARG A 91 -11.46 -7.40 17.33
C ARG A 91 -10.44 -6.36 16.85
N LEU A 92 -10.73 -5.69 15.74
CA LEU A 92 -9.87 -4.66 15.16
C LEU A 92 -10.11 -3.26 15.75
N TYR A 93 -10.99 -3.16 16.76
CA TYR A 93 -11.39 -1.89 17.38
C TYR A 93 -11.78 -0.83 16.35
N LEU A 94 -12.56 -1.25 15.34
CA LEU A 94 -12.95 -0.36 14.24
C LEU A 94 -13.88 0.75 14.75
N PRO A 95 -13.83 1.95 14.14
CA PRO A 95 -14.67 3.06 14.55
C PRO A 95 -16.16 2.70 14.36
N SER A 96 -17.00 3.08 15.32
CA SER A 96 -18.46 2.84 15.25
C SER A 96 -19.15 3.52 14.06
N ARG A 97 -18.49 4.52 13.44
CA ARG A 97 -18.95 5.17 12.19
C ARG A 97 -18.79 4.28 10.96
N LEU A 98 -17.95 3.25 11.02
CA LEU A 98 -17.78 2.28 9.94
C LEU A 98 -18.88 1.22 10.08
N PRO A 99 -19.86 1.17 9.16
CA PRO A 99 -20.94 0.19 9.22
C PRO A 99 -20.45 -1.21 8.81
N LEU A 100 -21.16 -2.25 9.28
CA LEU A 100 -20.82 -3.65 8.96
C LEU A 100 -20.97 -3.95 7.47
N GLU A 101 -21.85 -3.24 6.78
CA GLU A 101 -22.09 -3.31 5.34
C GLU A 101 -20.84 -2.92 4.53
N THR A 102 -20.14 -1.85 4.92
CA THR A 102 -18.90 -1.46 4.26
C THR A 102 -17.77 -2.44 4.60
N LEU A 103 -17.75 -2.97 5.82
CA LEU A 103 -16.79 -3.99 6.21
C LEU A 103 -17.00 -5.29 5.40
N ALA A 104 -18.25 -5.71 5.19
CA ALA A 104 -18.60 -6.82 4.31
C ALA A 104 -18.10 -6.58 2.88
N ARG A 105 -18.30 -5.38 2.34
CA ARG A 105 -17.81 -5.01 1.01
C ARG A 105 -16.29 -5.16 0.90
N SER A 106 -15.53 -4.86 1.96
CA SER A 106 -14.06 -5.02 1.93
C SER A 106 -13.59 -6.47 1.73
N LEU A 107 -14.43 -7.46 2.08
CA LEU A 107 -14.16 -8.90 1.96
C LEU A 107 -14.59 -9.49 0.61
N VAL A 108 -15.20 -8.70 -0.28
CA VAL A 108 -15.59 -9.13 -1.63
C VAL A 108 -14.56 -8.64 -2.63
N ASP A 109 -13.71 -9.54 -3.12
CA ASP A 109 -12.69 -9.21 -4.12
C ASP A 109 -13.30 -8.99 -5.52
N ALA A 110 -12.64 -8.20 -6.36
CA ALA A 110 -13.08 -7.95 -7.74
C ALA A 110 -13.19 -9.23 -8.59
N SER A 111 -12.45 -10.29 -8.23
CA SER A 111 -12.57 -11.60 -8.86
C SER A 111 -13.81 -12.39 -8.47
N ALA A 112 -14.42 -12.09 -7.31
CA ALA A 112 -15.69 -12.67 -6.88
C ALA A 112 -16.88 -11.93 -7.49
N ASP A 113 -16.84 -10.60 -7.50
CA ASP A 113 -17.90 -9.75 -8.05
C ASP A 113 -17.31 -8.72 -9.01
N SER A 114 -17.74 -8.79 -10.27
CA SER A 114 -17.29 -7.87 -11.32
C SER A 114 -17.91 -6.47 -11.21
N ASN A 115 -18.94 -6.30 -10.37
CA ASN A 115 -19.57 -5.00 -10.21
C ASN A 115 -18.75 -4.09 -9.27
N PRO A 116 -18.27 -2.92 -9.74
CA PRO A 116 -17.44 -2.02 -8.94
C PRO A 116 -18.15 -1.47 -7.69
N ASN A 117 -19.48 -1.51 -7.64
CA ASN A 117 -20.24 -1.05 -6.48
C ASN A 117 -20.23 -2.04 -5.32
N PHE A 118 -20.03 -3.33 -5.59
CA PHE A 118 -20.09 -4.41 -4.58
C PHE A 118 -18.72 -5.02 -4.29
N ASN A 119 -17.70 -4.75 -5.12
CA ASN A 119 -16.34 -5.21 -4.88
C ASN A 119 -15.52 -4.21 -4.02
N ASN A 120 -14.35 -4.67 -3.58
CA ASN A 120 -13.42 -3.95 -2.73
C ASN A 120 -12.34 -3.15 -3.50
N GLU A 121 -12.33 -3.16 -4.83
CA GLU A 121 -11.24 -2.63 -5.66
C GLU A 121 -10.97 -1.15 -5.39
N ALA A 122 -12.01 -0.30 -5.44
CA ALA A 122 -11.88 1.14 -5.21
C ALA A 122 -11.43 1.47 -3.78
N LEU A 123 -11.88 0.68 -2.79
CA LEU A 123 -11.47 0.83 -1.39
C LEU A 123 -10.00 0.42 -1.23
N ALA A 124 -9.59 -0.67 -1.89
CA ALA A 124 -8.24 -1.18 -1.86
C ALA A 124 -7.26 -0.20 -2.50
N SER A 125 -7.59 0.42 -3.63
CA SER A 125 -6.76 1.45 -4.26
C SER A 125 -6.52 2.65 -3.34
N LEU A 126 -7.59 3.18 -2.73
CA LEU A 126 -7.45 4.28 -1.77
C LEU A 126 -6.62 3.89 -0.54
N GLY A 127 -6.85 2.71 0.01
CA GLY A 127 -6.08 2.22 1.16
C GLY A 127 -4.62 1.95 0.81
N HIS A 128 -4.34 1.47 -0.41
CA HIS A 128 -3.00 1.29 -0.93
C HIS A 128 -2.21 2.60 -0.95
N ASP A 129 -2.82 3.67 -1.48
CA ASP A 129 -2.20 4.99 -1.53
C ASP A 129 -1.92 5.53 -0.12
N LEU A 130 -2.87 5.36 0.81
CA LEU A 130 -2.71 5.80 2.20
C LEU A 130 -1.59 5.04 2.92
N LEU A 131 -1.55 3.71 2.80
CA LEU A 131 -0.51 2.90 3.43
C LEU A 131 0.86 3.22 2.84
N SER A 132 0.94 3.40 1.52
CA SER A 132 2.18 3.76 0.83
C SER A 132 2.66 5.15 1.27
N HIS A 133 1.75 6.11 1.36
CA HIS A 133 2.06 7.46 1.84
C HIS A 133 2.54 7.47 3.29
N TYR A 134 1.82 6.84 4.22
CA TYR A 134 2.17 6.83 5.64
C TYR A 134 3.45 6.03 5.93
N THR A 135 3.68 4.94 5.22
CA THR A 135 4.92 4.16 5.38
C THR A 135 6.12 4.91 4.84
N SER A 136 6.00 5.52 3.66
CA SER A 136 7.11 6.26 3.05
C SER A 136 7.47 7.51 3.85
N GLU A 137 6.49 8.28 4.34
CA GLU A 137 6.78 9.45 5.20
C GLU A 137 7.46 9.01 6.51
N HIS A 138 7.02 7.90 7.09
CA HIS A 138 7.60 7.38 8.33
C HIS A 138 9.06 6.96 8.11
N LEU A 139 9.34 6.19 7.06
CA LEU A 139 10.68 5.72 6.73
C LEU A 139 11.64 6.88 6.45
N VAL A 140 11.22 7.85 5.63
CA VAL A 140 12.08 9.00 5.25
C VAL A 140 12.32 9.92 6.44
N CYS A 141 11.32 10.16 7.28
CA CYS A 141 11.51 11.02 8.46
C CYS A 141 12.32 10.34 9.57
N THR A 142 12.19 9.02 9.72
CA THR A 142 12.91 8.25 10.73
C THR A 142 14.35 7.97 10.31
N TYR A 143 14.59 7.70 9.02
CA TYR A 143 15.90 7.38 8.44
C TYR A 143 16.15 8.24 7.19
N PRO A 144 16.49 9.54 7.35
CA PRO A 144 16.61 10.49 6.23
C PRO A 144 17.73 10.18 5.23
N ARG A 145 18.67 9.29 5.61
CA ARG A 145 19.83 8.90 4.79
C ARG A 145 19.66 7.54 4.11
N LEU A 146 18.51 6.90 4.24
CA LEU A 146 18.34 5.51 3.82
C LEU A 146 18.50 5.38 2.28
N PRO A 147 19.35 4.44 1.79
CA PRO A 147 19.45 4.16 0.36
C PRO A 147 18.10 3.76 -0.25
N LEU A 148 17.86 4.14 -1.50
CA LEU A 148 16.55 3.94 -2.13
C LEU A 148 16.20 2.46 -2.29
N THR A 149 17.20 1.61 -2.54
CA THR A 149 17.03 0.14 -2.58
C THR A 149 16.50 -0.42 -1.26
N VAL A 150 16.98 0.13 -0.15
CA VAL A 150 16.58 -0.26 1.21
C VAL A 150 15.21 0.31 1.55
N ILE A 151 14.88 1.54 1.09
CA ILE A 151 13.53 2.10 1.20
C ILE A 151 12.52 1.17 0.52
N PHE A 152 12.75 0.75 -0.72
CA PHE A 152 11.85 -0.18 -1.43
C PHE A 152 11.68 -1.51 -0.70
N ALA A 153 12.78 -2.11 -0.22
CA ALA A 153 12.72 -3.33 0.56
C ALA A 153 11.96 -3.15 1.88
N ALA A 154 12.15 -2.02 2.57
CA ALA A 154 11.44 -1.69 3.80
C ALA A 154 9.94 -1.45 3.55
N MET A 155 9.59 -0.72 2.49
CA MET A 155 8.20 -0.53 2.04
C MET A 155 7.51 -1.87 1.77
N TYR A 156 8.19 -2.79 1.07
CA TYR A 156 7.68 -4.14 0.83
C TYR A 156 7.56 -4.94 2.13
N ALA A 157 8.49 -4.79 3.07
CA ALA A 157 8.44 -5.50 4.34
C ALA A 157 7.27 -5.02 5.23
N TYR A 158 6.96 -3.71 5.24
CA TYR A 158 5.84 -3.15 6.00
C TYR A 158 4.48 -3.39 5.34
N VAL A 159 4.33 -3.06 4.06
CA VAL A 159 3.02 -2.99 3.36
C VAL A 159 2.97 -3.90 2.12
N GLY A 160 3.98 -4.74 1.89
CA GLY A 160 3.97 -5.68 0.77
C GLY A 160 2.88 -6.76 0.90
N PRO A 161 2.48 -7.37 -0.22
CA PRO A 161 1.35 -8.31 -0.26
C PRO A 161 1.51 -9.50 0.70
N LYS A 162 2.74 -9.99 0.88
CA LYS A 162 3.02 -11.09 1.82
C LYS A 162 2.77 -10.70 3.27
N THR A 163 3.20 -9.50 3.67
CA THR A 163 3.00 -8.98 5.03
C THR A 163 1.52 -8.73 5.28
N LEU A 164 0.82 -8.08 4.33
CA LEU A 164 -0.61 -7.85 4.44
C LEU A 164 -1.40 -9.17 4.50
N ALA A 165 -1.01 -10.17 3.74
CA ALA A 165 -1.62 -11.49 3.80
C ALA A 165 -1.41 -12.19 5.15
N ALA A 166 -0.24 -12.03 5.76
CA ALA A 166 0.02 -12.50 7.12
C ALA A 166 -0.85 -11.74 8.15
N MET A 167 -0.97 -10.43 8.02
CA MET A 167 -1.82 -9.60 8.89
C MET A 167 -3.31 -10.00 8.81
N ALA A 168 -3.84 -10.24 7.62
CA ALA A 168 -5.23 -10.70 7.46
C ALA A 168 -5.49 -12.03 8.20
N LYS A 169 -4.52 -12.95 8.16
CA LYS A 169 -4.58 -14.21 8.92
C LYS A 169 -4.50 -13.97 10.42
N GLU A 170 -3.62 -13.08 10.88
CA GLU A 170 -3.51 -12.68 12.29
C GLU A 170 -4.83 -12.05 12.80
N TRP A 171 -5.55 -11.32 11.94
CA TRP A 171 -6.86 -10.74 12.25
C TRP A 171 -7.99 -11.79 12.30
N GLY A 172 -7.70 -13.05 11.96
CA GLY A 172 -8.68 -14.14 11.96
C GLY A 172 -9.65 -14.08 10.80
N VAL A 173 -9.22 -13.59 9.64
CA VAL A 173 -10.02 -13.58 8.41
C VAL A 173 -9.96 -14.96 7.77
N GLU A 174 -11.12 -15.59 7.67
CA GLU A 174 -11.29 -16.88 7.01
C GLU A 174 -11.66 -16.69 5.53
N MET A 175 -11.24 -17.63 4.69
CA MET A 175 -11.51 -17.59 3.25
C MET A 175 -12.70 -18.47 2.88
N ALA A 176 -13.59 -17.97 2.04
CA ALA A 176 -14.65 -18.77 1.44
C ALA A 176 -14.08 -19.85 0.51
N ALA A 177 -14.74 -21.00 0.40
CA ALA A 177 -14.33 -22.07 -0.52
C ALA A 177 -14.61 -21.71 -1.99
N VAL A 178 -15.77 -21.11 -2.24
CA VAL A 178 -16.20 -20.60 -3.54
C VAL A 178 -16.94 -19.28 -3.27
N PRO A 179 -16.75 -18.23 -4.08
CA PRO A 179 -17.54 -17.00 -3.94
C PRO A 179 -19.01 -17.28 -4.30
N GLY A 180 -19.94 -16.66 -3.57
CA GLY A 180 -21.36 -16.81 -3.84
C GLY A 180 -22.24 -16.12 -2.79
N GLY A 181 -23.48 -15.82 -3.17
CA GLY A 181 -24.43 -15.09 -2.32
C GLY A 181 -24.96 -15.87 -1.11
N GLU A 182 -24.72 -17.18 -1.05
CA GLU A 182 -25.05 -18.03 0.10
C GLU A 182 -24.02 -17.93 1.23
N VAL A 183 -22.82 -17.46 0.92
CA VAL A 183 -21.69 -17.46 1.86
C VAL A 183 -21.88 -16.34 2.88
N ASP A 184 -21.53 -16.61 4.14
CA ASP A 184 -21.49 -15.58 5.19
C ASP A 184 -20.58 -14.41 4.74
N PRO A 185 -21.07 -13.15 4.74
CA PRO A 185 -20.29 -11.98 4.34
C PRO A 185 -19.06 -11.72 5.22
N GLY A 186 -18.92 -12.40 6.36
CA GLY A 186 -17.71 -12.38 7.19
C GLY A 186 -16.55 -13.24 6.68
N LEU A 187 -16.70 -13.90 5.53
CA LEU A 187 -15.65 -14.67 4.86
C LEU A 187 -15.06 -13.89 3.68
N LEU A 188 -13.75 -13.97 3.49
CA LEU A 188 -13.07 -13.40 2.33
C LEU A 188 -13.42 -14.19 1.06
N GLN A 189 -14.07 -13.53 0.11
CA GLN A 189 -14.58 -14.13 -1.13
C GLN A 189 -13.75 -13.68 -2.32
N PHE A 190 -13.18 -14.64 -3.03
CA PHE A 190 -12.41 -14.44 -4.25
C PHE A 190 -12.43 -15.71 -5.10
N LYS A 191 -12.26 -15.58 -6.41
CA LYS A 191 -12.13 -16.73 -7.29
C LYS A 191 -10.70 -17.24 -7.24
N ARG A 192 -10.47 -18.47 -6.77
CA ARG A 192 -9.12 -19.04 -6.67
C ARG A 192 -8.52 -19.32 -8.05
N VAL A 193 -7.22 -19.08 -8.19
CA VAL A 193 -6.42 -19.59 -9.30
C VAL A 193 -6.40 -21.12 -9.28
N LEU A 194 -6.46 -21.76 -10.45
CA LEU A 194 -6.37 -23.21 -10.57
C LEU A 194 -4.97 -23.72 -10.15
N PRO A 195 -4.87 -24.84 -9.41
CA PRO A 195 -3.58 -25.44 -9.10
C PRO A 195 -2.77 -25.73 -10.37
N GLY A 196 -1.47 -25.42 -10.35
CA GLY A 196 -0.57 -25.60 -11.50
C GLY A 196 -0.55 -24.43 -12.49
N THR A 197 -1.30 -23.35 -12.24
CA THR A 197 -1.15 -22.11 -13.01
C THR A 197 0.10 -21.37 -12.57
N ASP A 198 1.00 -21.08 -13.49
CA ASP A 198 2.17 -20.27 -13.21
C ASP A 198 1.78 -18.79 -13.05
N VAL A 199 1.65 -18.36 -11.79
CA VAL A 199 1.29 -16.97 -11.43
C VAL A 199 2.33 -15.95 -11.94
N ASN A 200 3.57 -16.41 -12.18
CA ASN A 200 4.69 -15.59 -12.65
C ASN A 200 5.11 -15.89 -14.11
N ALA A 201 4.37 -16.73 -14.86
CA ALA A 201 4.82 -17.19 -16.19
C ALA A 201 4.88 -16.08 -17.23
N GLU A 202 3.95 -15.13 -17.18
CA GLU A 202 3.92 -14.05 -18.15
C GLU A 202 4.80 -12.90 -17.66
N PRO A 203 5.97 -12.65 -18.30
CA PRO A 203 6.73 -11.45 -18.00
C PRO A 203 5.79 -10.26 -18.13
N VAL A 204 5.85 -9.34 -17.17
CA VAL A 204 5.17 -8.04 -17.25
C VAL A 204 5.59 -7.42 -18.59
N THR A 205 4.69 -7.46 -19.57
CA THR A 205 4.90 -6.90 -20.91
C THR A 205 4.03 -5.65 -21.04
N GLY A 206 4.56 -4.65 -21.74
CA GLY A 206 3.86 -3.39 -21.92
C GLY A 206 3.80 -2.58 -20.63
N THR A 207 4.93 -2.41 -19.94
CA THR A 207 5.11 -1.38 -18.92
C THR A 207 5.08 0.01 -19.55
N GLU A 208 4.88 1.07 -18.76
CA GLU A 208 5.00 2.46 -19.23
C GLU A 208 6.44 2.89 -19.55
N ARG A 209 7.41 1.97 -19.37
CA ARG A 209 8.83 2.29 -19.50
C ARG A 209 9.25 2.38 -20.98
N PRO A 210 9.97 3.44 -21.38
CA PRO A 210 10.55 3.54 -22.71
C PRO A 210 11.52 2.38 -23.02
N ASN A 211 11.49 1.90 -24.28
CA ASN A 211 12.41 0.88 -24.80
C ASN A 211 12.41 -0.46 -24.05
N GLU A 212 11.26 -0.88 -23.50
CA GLU A 212 11.16 -2.13 -22.75
C GLU A 212 11.60 -3.39 -23.53
N HIS A 213 11.43 -3.39 -24.85
CA HIS A 213 11.89 -4.46 -25.74
C HIS A 213 13.38 -4.81 -25.56
N ARG A 214 14.20 -3.87 -25.06
CA ARG A 214 15.63 -4.06 -24.80
C ARG A 214 15.86 -4.58 -23.37
N LYS A 215 15.55 -5.86 -23.15
CA LYS A 215 15.72 -6.53 -21.83
C LYS A 215 17.15 -6.54 -21.29
N SER A 216 18.17 -6.41 -22.15
CA SER A 216 19.59 -6.36 -21.75
C SER A 216 20.02 -5.02 -21.16
N TRP A 217 19.20 -3.98 -21.29
CA TRP A 217 19.55 -2.65 -20.81
C TRP A 217 19.42 -2.54 -19.30
N ARG A 218 20.45 -1.96 -18.67
CA ARG A 218 20.45 -1.73 -17.24
C ARG A 218 19.39 -0.68 -16.89
N LYS A 219 18.46 -1.04 -16.00
CA LYS A 219 17.49 -0.12 -15.39
C LYS A 219 18.16 0.67 -14.26
N SER A 220 18.14 2.00 -14.33
CA SER A 220 18.63 2.87 -13.25
C SER A 220 17.66 2.89 -12.07
N MET A 221 18.16 3.18 -10.87
CA MET A 221 17.33 3.35 -9.67
C MET A 221 16.35 4.52 -9.81
N THR A 222 16.80 5.64 -10.37
CA THR A 222 15.97 6.82 -10.62
C THR A 222 14.79 6.55 -11.54
N SER A 223 14.96 5.66 -12.53
CA SER A 223 13.85 5.29 -13.41
C SER A 223 12.82 4.40 -12.71
N ARG A 224 13.21 3.68 -11.64
CA ARG A 224 12.25 2.86 -10.88
C ARG A 224 11.25 3.71 -10.11
N VAL A 225 11.69 4.86 -9.58
CA VAL A 225 10.82 5.80 -8.86
C VAL A 225 9.66 6.30 -9.74
N VAL A 226 9.87 6.41 -11.06
CA VAL A 226 8.89 6.97 -11.99
C VAL A 226 8.03 5.90 -12.65
N TYR A 227 8.64 4.79 -13.08
CA TYR A 227 7.97 3.80 -13.95
C TYR A 227 7.61 2.48 -13.26
N ASP A 228 8.18 2.19 -12.10
CA ASP A 228 7.90 0.97 -11.35
C ASP A 228 6.94 1.31 -10.18
N ASN A 229 6.43 0.31 -9.47
CA ASN A 229 5.54 0.53 -8.32
C ASN A 229 6.28 1.08 -7.09
N GLU A 230 5.53 1.28 -5.99
CA GLU A 230 6.05 1.70 -4.68
C GLU A 230 7.13 0.78 -4.08
N TYR A 231 7.26 -0.46 -4.57
CA TYR A 231 8.29 -1.42 -4.16
C TYR A 231 9.45 -1.52 -5.16
N GLY A 232 9.42 -0.76 -6.26
CA GLY A 232 10.44 -0.80 -7.31
C GLY A 232 10.34 -2.00 -8.26
N ASP A 233 9.18 -2.67 -8.32
CA ASP A 233 8.85 -3.75 -9.24
C ASP A 233 8.08 -3.21 -10.48
N PRO A 234 8.31 -3.76 -11.68
CA PRO A 234 7.67 -3.27 -12.89
C PRO A 234 6.15 -3.53 -12.88
N VAL A 235 5.37 -2.52 -13.26
CA VAL A 235 3.90 -2.59 -13.36
C VAL A 235 3.49 -2.76 -14.82
N ARG A 236 2.50 -3.62 -15.09
CA ARG A 236 1.88 -3.70 -16.42
C ARG A 236 1.19 -2.37 -16.71
N ALA A 237 1.46 -1.72 -17.84
CA ALA A 237 0.71 -0.53 -18.20
C ALA A 237 -0.77 -0.90 -18.31
N SER A 238 -1.62 -0.05 -17.77
CA SER A 238 -3.05 -0.11 -17.99
C SER A 238 -3.34 0.31 -19.44
N GLY A 239 -3.01 -0.55 -20.40
CA GLY A 239 -3.45 -0.37 -21.77
C GLY A 239 -4.98 -0.49 -21.83
N GLU A 240 -5.63 0.36 -22.60
CA GLU A 240 -7.08 0.33 -22.87
C GLU A 240 -7.57 -1.07 -23.34
N SER A 241 -6.68 -1.93 -23.81
CA SER A 241 -6.92 -3.33 -24.15
C SER A 241 -7.14 -4.27 -22.95
N ALA A 242 -6.70 -3.89 -21.74
CA ALA A 242 -6.93 -4.68 -20.51
C ALA A 242 -8.34 -4.48 -19.94
N ALA A 243 -9.00 -3.36 -20.24
CA ALA A 243 -10.39 -3.15 -19.84
C ALA A 243 -11.38 -4.04 -20.62
N ALA A 244 -10.99 -4.50 -21.81
CA ALA A 244 -11.84 -5.32 -22.69
C ALA A 244 -11.64 -6.84 -22.50
N GLU A 245 -10.45 -7.31 -22.09
CA GLU A 245 -10.17 -8.75 -21.94
C GLU A 245 -10.22 -9.26 -20.48
N SER A 246 -10.28 -8.38 -19.48
CA SER A 246 -10.25 -8.76 -18.05
C SER A 246 -11.63 -8.99 -17.41
N GLN A 247 -12.73 -8.88 -18.16
CA GLN A 247 -14.08 -9.08 -17.61
C GLN A 247 -14.48 -10.55 -17.46
N ASN A 248 -13.62 -11.51 -17.82
CA ASN A 248 -13.88 -12.93 -17.59
C ASN A 248 -12.69 -13.63 -16.90
N THR A 249 -12.82 -13.86 -15.60
CA THR A 249 -12.39 -15.09 -14.92
C THR A 249 -10.90 -15.39 -14.67
N GLN A 250 -10.01 -14.40 -14.58
CA GLN A 250 -8.68 -14.69 -14.03
C GLN A 250 -8.77 -14.81 -12.50
N GLY A 251 -8.56 -16.03 -11.98
CA GLY A 251 -8.52 -16.25 -10.54
C GLY A 251 -7.40 -15.45 -9.87
N VAL A 252 -7.54 -15.22 -8.57
CA VAL A 252 -6.61 -14.47 -7.73
C VAL A 252 -5.99 -15.40 -6.68
N THR A 253 -4.72 -15.14 -6.33
CA THR A 253 -4.04 -15.90 -5.28
C THR A 253 -4.57 -15.49 -3.91
N ALA A 254 -4.57 -16.42 -2.95
CA ALA A 254 -4.98 -16.10 -1.58
C ALA A 254 -4.15 -14.96 -0.97
N GLU A 255 -2.86 -14.87 -1.31
CA GLU A 255 -1.99 -13.78 -0.85
C GLU A 255 -2.48 -12.42 -1.34
N HIS A 256 -2.83 -12.31 -2.63
CA HIS A 256 -3.32 -11.08 -3.21
C HIS A 256 -4.68 -10.68 -2.65
N ALA A 257 -5.64 -11.60 -2.55
CA ALA A 257 -6.97 -11.33 -2.00
C ALA A 257 -6.93 -10.87 -0.53
N ASN A 258 -6.05 -11.44 0.28
CA ASN A 258 -5.87 -10.98 1.66
C ASN A 258 -5.23 -9.58 1.70
N ALA A 259 -4.28 -9.30 0.81
CA ALA A 259 -3.66 -7.98 0.72
C ALA A 259 -4.64 -6.90 0.27
N THR A 260 -5.50 -7.18 -0.72
CA THR A 260 -6.54 -6.26 -1.19
C THR A 260 -7.57 -6.00 -0.10
N PHE A 261 -7.97 -7.02 0.66
CA PHE A 261 -8.84 -6.84 1.83
C PHE A 261 -8.24 -5.89 2.88
N VAL A 262 -6.97 -6.08 3.29
CA VAL A 262 -6.35 -5.22 4.31
C VAL A 262 -6.26 -3.76 3.83
N ARG A 263 -5.92 -3.56 2.55
CA ARG A 263 -5.95 -2.24 1.91
C ARG A 263 -7.37 -1.67 1.90
N ALA A 264 -8.38 -2.46 1.54
CA ALA A 264 -9.77 -2.02 1.51
C ALA A 264 -10.28 -1.60 2.89
N VAL A 265 -9.90 -2.29 3.96
CA VAL A 265 -10.22 -1.90 5.34
C VAL A 265 -9.63 -0.52 5.66
N MET A 266 -8.37 -0.26 5.30
CA MET A 266 -7.74 1.05 5.50
C MET A 266 -8.49 2.16 4.73
N GLY A 267 -8.85 1.91 3.47
CA GLY A 267 -9.64 2.84 2.67
C GLY A 267 -11.04 3.09 3.25
N ALA A 268 -11.71 2.05 3.74
CA ALA A 268 -13.02 2.15 4.37
C ALA A 268 -12.98 2.97 5.67
N ILE A 269 -11.96 2.77 6.52
CA ILE A 269 -11.76 3.57 7.73
C ILE A 269 -11.57 5.05 7.37
N TYR A 270 -10.76 5.33 6.35
CA TYR A 270 -10.52 6.70 5.91
C TYR A 270 -11.81 7.38 5.42
N LEU A 271 -12.64 6.70 4.63
CA LEU A 271 -13.88 7.26 4.11
C LEU A 271 -14.93 7.53 5.20
N HIS A 272 -15.08 6.63 6.18
CA HIS A 272 -16.12 6.74 7.21
C HIS A 272 -15.70 7.53 8.45
N ALA A 273 -14.46 7.38 8.89
CA ALA A 273 -13.95 7.95 10.14
C ALA A 273 -12.93 9.08 9.92
N GLY A 274 -12.52 9.32 8.67
CA GLY A 274 -11.61 10.38 8.31
C GLY A 274 -10.14 10.04 8.55
N ARG A 275 -9.29 11.01 8.20
CA ARG A 275 -7.82 10.90 8.26
C ARG A 275 -7.26 10.56 9.66
N PRO A 276 -7.71 11.19 10.77
CA PRO A 276 -7.14 10.91 12.09
C PRO A 276 -7.35 9.47 12.55
N ALA A 277 -8.50 8.88 12.21
CA ALA A 277 -8.79 7.48 12.54
C ALA A 277 -7.94 6.52 11.71
N ALA A 278 -7.78 6.79 10.41
CA ALA A 278 -6.94 5.99 9.52
C ALA A 278 -5.47 6.01 9.98
N LYS A 279 -4.92 7.18 10.34
CA LYS A 279 -3.54 7.32 10.83
C LYS A 279 -3.32 6.55 12.14
N ARG A 280 -4.25 6.65 13.10
CA ARG A 280 -4.20 5.87 14.35
C ARG A 280 -4.24 4.36 14.07
N PHE A 281 -5.10 3.93 13.16
CA PHE A 281 -5.16 2.53 12.75
C PHE A 281 -3.85 2.05 12.14
N PHE A 282 -3.23 2.88 11.29
CA PHE A 282 -1.91 2.63 10.70
C PHE A 282 -0.82 2.46 11.77
N GLU A 283 -0.72 3.40 12.71
CA GLU A 283 0.25 3.36 13.80
C GLU A 283 0.09 2.09 14.68
N GLN A 284 -1.15 1.70 14.96
CA GLN A 284 -1.46 0.56 15.83
C GLN A 284 -1.19 -0.80 15.18
N HIS A 285 -1.44 -0.97 13.88
CA HIS A 285 -1.39 -2.29 13.22
C HIS A 285 -0.17 -2.49 12.32
N PHE A 286 0.34 -1.42 11.71
CA PHE A 286 1.42 -1.50 10.72
C PHE A 286 2.75 -1.06 11.33
N LEU A 287 2.77 0.10 12.01
CA LEU A 287 3.99 0.64 12.62
C LEU A 287 4.38 -0.10 13.91
N SER A 288 3.43 -0.71 14.60
CA SER A 288 3.70 -1.56 15.78
C SER A 288 4.52 -2.81 15.45
N ARG A 289 4.62 -3.20 14.18
CA ARG A 289 5.43 -4.34 13.74
C ARG A 289 6.91 -3.94 13.71
N HIS A 290 7.75 -4.73 14.38
CA HIS A 290 9.18 -4.49 14.40
C HIS A 290 9.84 -4.98 13.10
N LEU A 291 10.49 -4.08 12.37
CA LEU A 291 11.35 -4.40 11.22
C LEU A 291 12.79 -4.00 11.49
N ASN A 292 13.71 -4.97 11.39
CA ASN A 292 15.15 -4.68 11.49
C ASN A 292 15.71 -4.19 10.15
N ILE A 293 15.77 -2.86 9.97
CA ILE A 293 16.23 -2.24 8.71
C ILE A 293 17.72 -2.51 8.45
N SER A 294 18.52 -2.76 9.50
CA SER A 294 19.94 -3.13 9.34
C SER A 294 20.13 -4.38 8.47
N ASP A 295 19.19 -5.32 8.49
CA ASP A 295 19.31 -6.59 7.78
C ASP A 295 18.94 -6.49 6.30
N LEU A 296 18.34 -5.37 5.88
CA LEU A 296 17.96 -5.09 4.50
C LEU A 296 19.13 -4.59 3.64
N PHE A 297 20.25 -4.20 4.26
CA PHE A 297 21.41 -3.69 3.54
C PHE A 297 22.22 -4.82 2.88
N ASN A 298 22.58 -4.61 1.62
CA ASN A 298 23.51 -5.46 0.89
C ASN A 298 24.64 -4.62 0.27
N PHE A 299 25.86 -4.73 0.83
CA PHE A 299 27.02 -3.98 0.36
C PHE A 299 27.95 -4.87 -0.46
N SER A 300 28.29 -4.44 -1.67
CA SER A 300 29.24 -5.14 -2.53
C SER A 300 30.69 -4.79 -2.20
N GLN A 301 31.01 -3.50 -2.07
CA GLN A 301 32.38 -3.00 -1.86
C GLN A 301 32.45 -1.98 -0.71
N PRO A 302 32.17 -2.37 0.55
CA PRO A 302 31.94 -1.43 1.65
C PRO A 302 33.15 -0.52 1.95
N ALA A 303 34.38 -1.00 1.78
CA ALA A 303 35.57 -0.16 2.00
C ALA A 303 35.70 0.97 0.96
N ARG A 304 35.29 0.71 -0.29
CA ARG A 304 35.31 1.70 -1.37
C ARG A 304 34.20 2.72 -1.17
N ASP A 305 33.01 2.26 -0.84
CA ASP A 305 31.84 3.09 -0.52
C ASP A 305 32.17 4.03 0.64
N LEU A 306 32.78 3.53 1.72
CA LEU A 306 33.19 4.34 2.86
C LEU A 306 34.26 5.37 2.51
N SER A 307 35.24 5.01 1.67
CA SER A 307 36.27 5.96 1.22
C SER A 307 35.68 7.13 0.43
N ARG A 308 34.66 6.87 -0.41
CA ARG A 308 33.94 7.92 -1.14
C ARG A 308 33.06 8.74 -0.22
N LEU A 309 32.42 8.12 0.76
CA LEU A 309 31.65 8.84 1.78
C LEU A 309 32.55 9.84 2.50
N CYS A 310 33.72 9.40 2.98
CA CYS A 310 34.67 10.29 3.66
C CYS A 310 35.14 11.42 2.74
N ALA A 311 35.44 11.13 1.47
CA ALA A 311 35.83 12.15 0.51
C ALA A 311 34.70 13.17 0.23
N ARG A 312 33.44 12.71 0.15
CA ARG A 312 32.26 13.57 -0.07
C ARG A 312 32.01 14.52 1.09
N GLU A 313 32.13 14.01 2.32
CA GLU A 313 31.91 14.79 3.54
C GLU A 313 33.17 15.57 4.00
N ASN A 314 34.27 15.52 3.22
CA ASN A 314 35.57 16.12 3.54
C ASN A 314 36.20 15.62 4.85
N PHE A 315 35.98 14.36 5.19
CA PHE A 315 36.67 13.69 6.29
C PHE A 315 38.05 13.19 5.87
N GLU A 316 38.93 12.96 6.86
CA GLU A 316 40.21 12.30 6.62
C GLU A 316 40.00 10.90 6.03
N PRO A 317 40.91 10.42 5.16
CA PRO A 317 40.77 9.13 4.52
C PRO A 317 40.69 8.01 5.57
N PRO A 318 39.75 7.06 5.43
CA PRO A 318 39.52 6.05 6.45
C PRO A 318 40.67 5.03 6.49
N VAL A 319 41.26 4.83 7.68
CA VAL A 319 42.34 3.88 7.93
C VAL A 319 41.85 2.76 8.87
N ALA A 320 42.05 1.51 8.46
CA ALA A 320 41.73 0.34 9.28
C ALA A 320 42.88 0.04 10.25
N LYS A 321 42.59 -0.06 11.55
CA LYS A 321 43.54 -0.39 12.62
C LYS A 321 43.04 -1.61 13.39
N ILE A 322 43.96 -2.50 13.78
CA ILE A 322 43.63 -3.63 14.65
C ILE A 322 43.51 -3.09 16.08
N ILE A 323 42.35 -3.28 16.71
CA ILE A 323 42.09 -2.87 18.09
C ILE A 323 42.53 -3.97 19.05
N SER A 324 42.12 -5.21 18.75
CA SER A 324 42.50 -6.39 19.51
C SER A 324 42.56 -7.62 18.61
N GLU A 325 43.40 -8.57 18.99
CA GLU A 325 43.50 -9.85 18.31
C GLU A 325 43.68 -10.98 19.31
N THR A 326 43.08 -12.12 19.00
CA THR A 326 43.26 -13.34 19.78
C THR A 326 43.28 -14.55 18.86
N GLY A 327 44.07 -15.57 19.23
CA GLY A 327 44.08 -16.85 18.53
C GLY A 327 44.57 -16.80 17.09
N ARG A 328 45.42 -15.84 16.67
CA ARG A 328 45.89 -15.63 15.29
C ARG A 328 46.38 -16.90 14.58
N LYS A 329 47.01 -17.83 15.31
CA LYS A 329 47.54 -19.11 14.80
C LYS A 329 46.64 -20.31 15.16
N SER A 330 45.36 -20.08 15.45
CA SER A 330 44.38 -21.13 15.74
C SER A 330 43.45 -21.36 14.54
N ARG A 331 42.58 -22.36 14.64
CA ARG A 331 41.51 -22.61 13.65
C ARG A 331 40.43 -21.52 13.66
N HIS A 332 40.24 -20.86 14.81
CA HIS A 332 39.20 -19.85 15.04
C HIS A 332 39.81 -18.56 15.60
N PRO A 333 40.66 -17.88 14.83
CA PRO A 333 41.17 -16.57 15.22
C PRO A 333 40.04 -15.55 15.30
N VAL A 334 40.19 -14.53 16.14
CA VAL A 334 39.27 -13.39 16.20
C VAL A 334 40.09 -12.12 16.10
N PHE A 335 39.83 -11.35 15.04
CA PHE A 335 40.42 -10.03 14.82
C PHE A 335 39.34 -8.98 14.99
N VAL A 336 39.57 -8.02 15.87
CA VAL A 336 38.72 -6.84 16.03
C VAL A 336 39.41 -5.66 15.36
N VAL A 337 38.80 -5.16 14.28
CA VAL A 337 39.33 -4.06 13.48
C VAL A 337 38.41 -2.86 13.62
N GLY A 338 38.99 -1.69 13.89
CA GLY A 338 38.31 -0.41 13.85
C GLY A 338 38.71 0.38 12.61
N ILE A 339 37.76 1.10 12.02
CA ILE A 339 38.05 2.08 10.96
C ILE A 339 38.02 3.46 11.57
N PHE A 340 39.11 4.20 11.38
CA PHE A 340 39.31 5.54 11.92
C PHE A 340 39.43 6.55 10.79
N SER A 341 38.80 7.71 10.97
CA SER A 341 39.09 8.91 10.18
C SER A 341 39.75 9.91 11.14
N GLY A 342 41.06 10.10 11.00
CA GLY A 342 41.89 10.79 11.98
C GLY A 342 41.85 10.11 13.35
N GLN A 343 41.24 10.78 14.32
CA GLN A 343 41.08 10.28 15.70
C GLN A 343 39.73 9.58 15.94
N ASP A 344 38.74 9.83 15.09
CA ASP A 344 37.38 9.36 15.29
C ASP A 344 37.20 7.93 14.79
N LYS A 345 36.65 7.06 15.64
CA LYS A 345 36.30 5.68 15.27
C LYS A 345 34.94 5.68 14.59
N LEU A 346 34.93 5.46 13.28
CA LEU A 346 33.70 5.42 12.47
C LEU A 346 32.92 4.11 12.65
N GLY A 347 33.64 3.00 12.79
CA GLY A 347 33.02 1.68 12.90
C GLY A 347 34.02 0.64 13.38
N GLU A 348 33.46 -0.46 13.89
CA GLU A 348 34.21 -1.58 14.46
C GLU A 348 33.60 -2.89 13.97
N GLY A 349 34.43 -3.89 13.70
CA GLY A 349 33.99 -5.19 13.22
C GLY A 349 34.94 -6.30 13.64
N ALA A 350 34.37 -7.40 14.10
CA ALA A 350 35.09 -8.62 14.42
C ALA A 350 34.94 -9.65 13.29
N GLY A 351 36.03 -10.34 12.93
CA GLY A 351 36.04 -11.36 11.89
C GLY A 351 37.10 -12.45 12.14
N ALA A 352 36.96 -13.58 11.44
CA ALA A 352 37.92 -14.67 11.50
C ALA A 352 39.15 -14.42 10.59
N SER A 353 39.07 -13.45 9.69
CA SER A 353 40.22 -12.97 8.94
C SER A 353 40.35 -11.45 9.06
N LEU A 354 41.56 -10.93 8.87
CA LEU A 354 41.79 -9.48 8.85
C LEU A 354 40.96 -8.77 7.77
N LEU A 355 40.77 -9.43 6.61
CA LEU A 355 39.98 -8.88 5.51
C LEU A 355 38.49 -8.86 5.85
N GLU A 356 37.98 -9.92 6.48
CA GLU A 356 36.59 -10.00 6.94
C GLU A 356 36.30 -9.02 8.08
N ALA A 357 37.21 -8.90 9.06
CA ALA A 357 37.07 -7.93 10.14
C ALA A 357 37.03 -6.49 9.57
N ARG A 358 37.91 -6.19 8.60
CA ARG A 358 37.91 -4.90 7.88
C ARG A 358 36.60 -4.66 7.12
N SER A 359 36.08 -5.65 6.39
CA SER A 359 34.84 -5.48 5.63
C SER A 359 33.64 -5.29 6.56
N ARG A 360 33.55 -6.05 7.66
CA ARG A 360 32.52 -5.90 8.69
C ARG A 360 32.59 -4.54 9.39
N ALA A 361 33.79 -4.06 9.70
CA ALA A 361 33.97 -2.72 10.29
C ALA A 361 33.51 -1.61 9.33
N ALA A 362 33.77 -1.77 8.02
CA ALA A 362 33.30 -0.83 7.00
C ALA A 362 31.78 -0.85 6.85
N VAL A 363 31.16 -2.04 6.87
CA VAL A 363 29.70 -2.19 6.87
C VAL A 363 29.09 -1.55 8.12
N ALA A 364 29.70 -1.74 9.30
CA ALA A 364 29.23 -1.11 10.53
C ALA A 364 29.26 0.42 10.45
N ALA A 365 30.35 1.00 9.91
CA ALA A 365 30.46 2.44 9.69
C ALA A 365 29.39 2.97 8.71
N LEU A 366 29.19 2.29 7.58
CA LEU A 366 28.16 2.66 6.60
C LEU A 366 26.74 2.53 7.16
N LYS A 367 26.44 1.45 7.90
CA LYS A 367 25.17 1.28 8.59
C LYS A 367 24.95 2.39 9.62
N GLY A 368 25.96 2.75 10.40
CA GLY A 368 25.90 3.87 11.33
C GLY A 368 25.58 5.20 10.65
N TRP A 369 26.11 5.43 9.44
CA TRP A 369 25.80 6.60 8.63
C TRP A 369 24.35 6.60 8.11
N TYR A 370 23.91 5.50 7.50
CA TYR A 370 22.60 5.41 6.83
C TYR A 370 21.43 5.21 7.80
N LEU A 371 21.64 4.55 8.93
CA LEU A 371 20.64 4.33 9.98
C LEU A 371 20.59 5.48 11.00
N TYR A 372 21.20 6.62 10.69
CA TYR A 372 21.03 7.83 11.49
C TYR A 372 19.53 8.17 11.62
N SER A 373 19.07 8.31 12.86
CA SER A 373 17.69 8.67 13.18
C SER A 373 17.64 9.85 14.14
N PRO A 374 16.90 10.93 13.82
CA PRO A 374 16.76 12.07 14.70
C PRO A 374 15.85 11.73 15.90
N LEU A 375 16.14 12.27 17.09
CA LEU A 375 15.43 11.92 18.34
C LEU A 375 13.93 12.23 18.32
N ASN A 376 13.54 13.37 17.75
CA ASN A 376 12.14 13.82 17.68
C ASN A 376 11.67 13.78 16.22
N VAL A 377 11.29 12.60 15.76
CA VAL A 377 10.74 12.42 14.41
C VAL A 377 9.32 12.96 14.38
N ARG A 378 9.08 13.98 13.56
CA ARG A 378 7.72 14.46 13.25
C ARG A 378 7.45 14.24 11.77
N VAL A 379 6.36 13.56 11.46
CA VAL A 379 5.95 13.30 10.07
C VAL A 379 5.13 14.47 9.51
N PRO A 380 5.25 14.78 8.20
CA PRO A 380 4.51 15.85 7.54
C PRO A 380 3.00 15.76 7.71
N SER A 381 2.41 14.56 7.68
CA SER A 381 0.97 14.35 7.90
C SER A 381 0.47 14.88 9.25
N SER A 382 1.35 15.00 10.25
CA SER A 382 1.01 15.56 11.57
C SER A 382 0.82 17.09 11.56
N MET A 383 1.06 17.76 10.44
CA MET A 383 0.76 19.19 10.26
C MET A 383 -0.69 19.45 9.89
N GLU A 384 -1.40 18.42 9.44
CA GLU A 384 -2.78 18.52 8.96
C GLU A 384 -3.79 18.36 10.10
N GLU A 385 -3.33 17.99 11.30
CA GLU A 385 -4.14 17.84 12.50
C GLU A 385 -4.54 19.21 13.08
N GLU A 386 -5.75 19.30 13.64
CA GLU A 386 -6.25 20.53 14.26
C GLU A 386 -5.38 20.92 15.46
N GLY A 387 -4.82 22.13 15.44
CA GLY A 387 -3.95 22.63 16.51
C GLY A 387 -2.50 22.14 16.43
N ALA A 388 -2.07 21.60 15.28
CA ALA A 388 -0.69 21.18 15.05
C ALA A 388 0.33 22.31 15.33
N ALA A 389 1.40 21.97 16.06
CA ALA A 389 2.54 22.86 16.26
C ALA A 389 3.16 23.28 14.91
N PRO A 390 3.86 24.42 14.82
CA PRO A 390 4.52 24.84 13.58
C PRO A 390 5.51 23.78 13.06
N TRP A 391 5.63 23.67 11.74
CA TRP A 391 6.50 22.69 11.11
C TRP A 391 7.96 22.97 11.43
N LYS A 392 8.69 21.94 11.87
CA LYS A 392 10.13 21.98 12.03
C LYS A 392 10.77 21.27 10.84
N PRO A 393 11.68 21.91 10.10
CA PRO A 393 12.36 21.27 8.98
C PRO A 393 13.06 19.97 9.41
N VAL A 394 12.82 18.90 8.64
CA VAL A 394 13.49 17.60 8.81
C VAL A 394 14.80 17.62 8.02
N HIS A 395 15.79 16.84 8.46
CA HIS A 395 17.04 16.68 7.72
C HIS A 395 16.77 15.98 6.38
N VAL A 396 17.27 16.56 5.30
CA VAL A 396 17.21 15.98 3.95
C VAL A 396 18.64 15.66 3.53
N ASP A 397 18.90 14.39 3.25
CA ASP A 397 20.22 13.94 2.80
C ASP A 397 20.47 14.31 1.33
N LEU A 398 21.75 14.35 0.96
CA LEU A 398 22.22 14.59 -0.41
C LEU A 398 22.09 13.34 -1.30
N GLY A 399 21.67 12.21 -0.72
CA GLY A 399 21.47 10.93 -1.39
C GLY A 399 22.57 9.91 -1.05
N GLU A 400 22.37 8.68 -1.55
CA GLU A 400 23.31 7.58 -1.34
C GLU A 400 24.68 7.83 -2.00
N VAL A 401 25.72 7.21 -1.46
CA VAL A 401 27.06 7.31 -2.04
C VAL A 401 27.14 6.43 -3.28
N ILE A 402 27.35 7.05 -4.44
CA ILE A 402 27.48 6.33 -5.71
C ILE A 402 28.94 5.93 -5.94
N VAL A 403 29.16 4.63 -6.14
CA VAL A 403 30.47 4.03 -6.46
C VAL A 403 30.58 3.59 -7.91
#